data_AF-A0A356IHU4-F1
#
_entry.id   AF-A0A356IHU4-F1
#
_cell.length_a   1.000
_cell.length_b   1.000
_cell.length_c   1.000
_cell.angle_alpha   90.00
_cell.angle_beta   90.00
_cell.angle_gamma   90.00
#
_symmetry.space_group_name_H-M   'P 1'
#
loop_
_entity.id
_entity.type
_entity.pdbx_description
1 polymer ?
#
loop_
_entity_poly.entity_id
_entity_poly.type
_entity_poly.pdbx_seq_one_letter_code
_entity_poly.pdbx_strand_id
1 'polypeptide(L)'
;MHIRFSLMAGQTQNVSKFRTIRPISQVNIQYIHQDRCTMCRLVKSSDNAKHLPLVLSKALENHLKNMRITRVDQFAPRNRTRLIRISTDTGIEGWAESTLEGKPQSVPAAIDEFTDYLIGKDPLRIEHHWQQMYRSSFFRGGAHNMSAIAAINAALWDISGKHYGVPSYMLMGGNVRDKIRVYAHWGIRDLSDEALEESRDRLTTLQKSGYTGYKSGPPGTWRAHEPPSRIDEFVKAAYTMREWVGDDVELCFDFHGKMTPGLAVEVCNEIKGMRPMFVEEPVPQENPDALKRIQEQVPFPLATGERLLSRWEFREVIEKQAVSLLQPDVAHCGGPSELKRIANYAEVYYQHIMPHCAIGPLALAACMLVDAVVPNFLIQEQVDAGLGHGLLKKPWEVIDGHIDLWDTPGLGVEIDEAEATKTYDGEAYGYHKELGGEYYYDNDGSVADW
;
A
#
# COMPACT_ATOMS: atom_id res chain seq x y z
N MET A 1 -8.40 -5.27 -61.66
CA MET A 1 -7.31 -5.90 -62.43
C MET A 1 -6.37 -6.55 -61.41
N HIS A 2 -6.65 -7.74 -60.90
CA HIS A 2 -6.48 -9.10 -61.44
C HIS A 2 -5.24 -9.84 -60.88
N ILE A 3 -5.51 -10.79 -59.96
CA ILE A 3 -4.98 -12.19 -59.78
C ILE A 3 -3.45 -12.31 -59.46
N ARG A 4 -2.94 -13.08 -58.47
CA ARG A 4 -3.12 -14.53 -58.23
C ARG A 4 -2.72 -15.06 -56.84
N PHE A 5 -3.59 -15.96 -56.37
CA PHE A 5 -3.36 -17.07 -55.43
C PHE A 5 -2.45 -18.16 -56.02
N SER A 6 -1.79 -18.95 -55.16
CA SER A 6 -1.50 -20.37 -55.47
C SER A 6 -1.55 -21.23 -54.20
N LEU A 7 -2.54 -22.12 -54.16
CA LEU A 7 -2.59 -23.35 -53.37
C LEU A 7 -1.89 -24.46 -54.15
N MET A 8 -1.22 -25.39 -53.48
CA MET A 8 -1.10 -26.77 -53.97
C MET A 8 -1.14 -27.74 -52.80
N ALA A 9 -1.99 -28.76 -52.98
CA ALA A 9 -2.17 -29.92 -52.11
C ALA A 9 -1.74 -31.19 -52.86
N GLY A 10 -1.34 -32.22 -52.11
CA GLY A 10 -1.38 -33.63 -52.52
C GLY A 10 -0.01 -34.27 -52.74
N GLN A 11 0.37 -35.26 -51.91
CA GLN A 11 -0.05 -36.65 -52.08
C GLN A 11 0.57 -37.57 -51.00
N THR A 12 -0.21 -38.60 -50.69
CA THR A 12 -0.03 -39.75 -49.80
C THR A 12 1.06 -40.75 -50.21
N GLN A 13 1.70 -41.42 -49.25
CA GLN A 13 1.98 -42.87 -49.34
C GLN A 13 2.23 -43.52 -47.95
N ASN A 14 1.57 -44.68 -47.76
CA ASN A 14 1.64 -45.61 -46.63
C ASN A 14 2.94 -46.45 -46.65
N VAL A 15 3.53 -46.74 -45.49
CA VAL A 15 4.15 -48.06 -45.20
C VAL A 15 3.97 -48.42 -43.72
N SER A 16 3.32 -49.55 -43.50
CA SER A 16 3.09 -50.25 -42.22
C SER A 16 4.32 -51.01 -41.70
N LYS A 17 4.49 -51.16 -40.37
CA LYS A 17 4.93 -52.42 -39.71
C LYS A 17 4.63 -52.42 -38.20
N PHE A 18 4.35 -53.63 -37.71
CA PHE A 18 3.63 -54.02 -36.50
C PHE A 18 4.52 -54.39 -35.29
N ARG A 19 3.86 -54.51 -34.11
CA ARG A 19 4.21 -55.16 -32.80
C ARG A 19 4.91 -54.24 -31.78
N THR A 20 4.50 -54.15 -30.50
CA THR A 20 3.99 -55.19 -29.59
C THR A 20 3.20 -54.57 -28.41
N ILE A 21 2.19 -55.28 -27.91
CA ILE A 21 1.38 -54.97 -26.71
C ILE A 21 2.02 -55.59 -25.46
N ARG A 22 2.08 -54.87 -24.33
CA ARG A 22 1.69 -55.32 -22.97
C ARG A 22 1.56 -54.13 -21.99
N PRO A 23 0.66 -54.20 -20.97
CA PRO A 23 0.19 -53.05 -20.20
C PRO A 23 0.85 -52.95 -18.81
N ILE A 24 0.80 -51.77 -18.17
CA ILE A 24 0.59 -51.61 -16.72
C ILE A 24 0.22 -50.13 -16.44
N SER A 25 -0.74 -50.01 -15.53
CA SER A 25 -1.39 -48.86 -14.92
C SER A 25 -0.49 -47.68 -14.52
N GLN A 26 -0.96 -46.46 -14.82
CA GLN A 26 -0.91 -45.33 -13.89
C GLN A 26 -2.03 -44.34 -14.22
N VAL A 27 -2.76 -43.96 -13.18
CA VAL A 27 -3.96 -43.12 -13.18
C VAL A 27 -3.55 -41.68 -13.52
N ASN A 28 -4.04 -41.16 -14.65
CA ASN A 28 -4.04 -39.73 -14.92
C ASN A 28 -5.31 -39.12 -14.35
N ILE A 29 -5.16 -38.27 -13.34
CA ILE A 29 -6.22 -37.37 -12.86
C ILE A 29 -6.38 -36.29 -13.93
N GLN A 30 -7.30 -36.50 -14.86
CA GLN A 30 -7.76 -35.48 -15.80
C GLN A 30 -8.69 -34.50 -15.08
N TYR A 31 -8.44 -33.22 -15.33
CA TYR A 31 -9.32 -32.09 -15.10
C TYR A 31 -10.81 -32.43 -15.33
N ILE A 32 -11.62 -32.28 -14.28
CA ILE A 32 -13.09 -32.24 -14.42
C ILE A 32 -13.52 -30.78 -14.35
N HIS A 33 -13.53 -30.13 -15.51
CA HIS A 33 -14.40 -28.98 -15.77
C HIS A 33 -15.79 -29.54 -16.10
N GLN A 34 -16.62 -29.82 -15.09
CA GLN A 34 -18.05 -30.09 -15.32
C GLN A 34 -18.93 -29.46 -14.22
N ASP A 35 -19.68 -28.45 -14.67
CA ASP A 35 -21.02 -28.07 -14.24
C ASP A 35 -21.31 -27.93 -12.73
N ARG A 36 -21.25 -26.67 -12.28
CA ARG A 36 -21.86 -26.17 -11.02
C ARG A 36 -23.35 -26.50 -10.87
N CYS A 37 -24.03 -26.99 -11.92
CA CYS A 37 -25.46 -27.31 -11.88
C CYS A 37 -25.75 -28.76 -11.45
N THR A 38 -24.83 -29.70 -11.62
CA THR A 38 -25.08 -31.13 -11.35
C THR A 38 -24.85 -31.47 -9.88
N MET A 39 -23.87 -30.82 -9.24
CA MET A 39 -23.55 -31.04 -7.81
C MET A 39 -24.62 -30.45 -6.88
N CYS A 40 -25.23 -29.31 -7.22
CA CYS A 40 -26.37 -28.77 -6.48
C CYS A 40 -27.66 -29.59 -6.67
N ARG A 41 -27.82 -30.30 -7.79
CA ARG A 41 -28.98 -31.18 -8.03
C ARG A 41 -28.91 -32.48 -7.23
N LEU A 42 -27.71 -33.00 -6.98
CA LEU A 42 -27.50 -34.18 -6.12
C LEU A 42 -27.87 -33.93 -4.65
N VAL A 43 -27.92 -32.68 -4.21
CA VAL A 43 -28.29 -32.30 -2.82
C VAL A 43 -29.81 -32.21 -2.62
N LYS A 44 -30.61 -32.14 -3.69
CA LYS A 44 -32.09 -32.00 -3.60
C LYS A 44 -32.89 -33.28 -3.79
N SER A 45 -32.26 -34.42 -4.12
CA SER A 45 -32.92 -35.72 -4.15
C SER A 45 -32.41 -36.58 -2.99
N SER A 46 -33.24 -36.69 -1.95
CA SER A 46 -33.12 -37.64 -0.86
C SER A 46 -32.93 -39.07 -1.38
N ASP A 47 -31.82 -39.70 -0.96
CA ASP A 47 -31.65 -41.14 -0.63
C ASP A 47 -30.27 -41.73 -0.94
N ASN A 48 -29.37 -41.01 -1.63
CA ASN A 48 -28.01 -41.51 -1.96
C ASN A 48 -26.86 -40.96 -1.10
N ALA A 49 -27.13 -40.27 0.00
CA ALA A 49 -26.11 -39.70 0.89
C ALA A 49 -25.30 -40.74 1.72
N LYS A 50 -25.63 -42.05 1.64
CA LYS A 50 -25.00 -43.09 2.47
C LYS A 50 -23.62 -43.57 1.99
N HIS A 51 -23.13 -43.09 0.84
CA HIS A 51 -21.86 -43.57 0.25
C HIS A 51 -20.88 -42.46 -0.15
N LEU A 52 -21.04 -41.22 0.33
CA LEU A 52 -19.96 -40.25 0.21
C LEU A 52 -18.79 -40.70 1.11
N PRO A 53 -17.53 -40.79 0.61
CA PRO A 53 -16.40 -41.12 1.45
C PRO A 53 -16.35 -40.18 2.66
N LEU A 54 -16.13 -40.71 3.87
CA LEU A 54 -16.08 -39.94 5.12
C LEU A 54 -15.12 -38.73 5.06
N VAL A 55 -14.12 -38.80 4.17
CA VAL A 55 -13.15 -37.73 3.89
C VAL A 55 -13.79 -36.58 3.10
N LEU A 56 -14.63 -36.88 2.10
CA LEU A 56 -15.37 -35.87 1.34
C LEU A 56 -16.45 -35.21 2.20
N SER A 57 -17.09 -35.95 3.10
CA SER A 57 -18.08 -35.36 4.02
C SER A 57 -17.43 -34.43 5.05
N LYS A 58 -16.27 -34.79 5.62
CA LYS A 58 -15.51 -33.90 6.50
C LYS A 58 -14.91 -32.69 5.80
N ALA A 59 -14.42 -32.87 4.56
CA ALA A 59 -13.93 -31.76 3.74
C ALA A 59 -15.07 -30.80 3.40
N LEU A 60 -16.26 -31.30 3.02
CA LEU A 60 -17.46 -30.49 2.82
C LEU A 60 -17.96 -29.85 4.13
N GLU A 61 -18.00 -30.57 5.25
CA GLU A 61 -18.41 -30.03 6.56
C GLU A 61 -17.46 -28.94 7.06
N ASN A 62 -16.16 -29.08 6.83
CA ASN A 62 -15.17 -28.03 7.11
C ASN A 62 -15.25 -26.87 6.09
N HIS A 63 -15.68 -27.13 4.86
CA HIS A 63 -16.03 -26.07 3.90
C HIS A 63 -17.35 -25.35 4.24
N LEU A 64 -18.24 -26.03 4.97
CA LEU A 64 -19.56 -25.53 5.39
C LEU A 64 -19.53 -24.87 6.79
N LYS A 65 -18.53 -25.17 7.62
CA LYS A 65 -18.23 -24.37 8.80
C LYS A 65 -17.54 -23.11 8.35
N ASN A 66 -18.30 -22.02 8.28
CA ASN A 66 -17.72 -20.69 8.13
C ASN A 66 -16.71 -20.48 9.26
N MET A 67 -15.45 -20.29 8.89
CA MET A 67 -14.36 -19.84 9.75
C MET A 67 -14.84 -18.67 10.62
N ARG A 68 -14.40 -18.64 11.89
CA ARG A 68 -14.80 -17.62 12.87
C ARG A 68 -13.59 -16.88 13.39
N ILE A 69 -13.70 -15.56 13.48
CA ILE A 69 -12.74 -14.74 14.24
C ILE A 69 -12.86 -15.10 15.71
N THR A 70 -11.76 -15.44 16.34
CA THR A 70 -11.70 -15.85 17.76
C THR A 70 -11.01 -14.83 18.65
N ARG A 71 -10.09 -14.03 18.09
CA ARG A 71 -9.33 -13.04 18.84
C ARG A 71 -8.76 -11.95 17.92
N VAL A 72 -8.59 -10.76 18.47
CA VAL A 72 -7.80 -9.67 17.88
C VAL A 72 -6.75 -9.29 18.92
N ASP A 73 -5.48 -9.57 18.64
CA ASP A 73 -4.34 -9.20 19.48
C ASP A 73 -3.72 -7.91 18.95
N GLN A 74 -3.19 -7.07 19.84
CA GLN A 74 -2.50 -5.81 19.50
C GLN A 74 -1.08 -5.83 20.07
N PHE A 75 -0.11 -5.33 19.30
CA PHE A 75 1.31 -5.34 19.69
C PHE A 75 2.00 -4.01 19.40
N ALA A 76 3.01 -3.69 20.21
CA ALA A 76 3.85 -2.49 20.05
C ALA A 76 5.34 -2.86 20.19
N PRO A 77 5.93 -3.53 19.18
CA PRO A 77 7.28 -4.09 19.28
C PRO A 77 8.40 -3.06 19.18
N ARG A 78 8.11 -1.86 18.68
CA ARG A 78 9.08 -0.79 18.43
C ARG A 78 8.43 0.58 18.63
N ASN A 79 9.25 1.62 18.80
CA ASN A 79 8.80 3.01 18.75
C ASN A 79 8.03 3.28 17.46
N ARG A 80 6.86 3.93 17.53
CA ARG A 80 5.99 4.19 16.37
C ARG A 80 5.61 2.95 15.53
N THR A 81 5.59 1.74 16.09
CA THR A 81 5.04 0.56 15.41
C THR A 81 3.89 -0.01 16.21
N ARG A 82 2.72 -0.15 15.58
CA ARG A 82 1.54 -0.82 16.16
C ARG A 82 1.05 -1.89 15.22
N LEU A 83 0.97 -3.13 15.68
CA LEU A 83 0.54 -4.27 14.87
C LEU A 83 -0.73 -4.86 15.43
N ILE A 84 -1.54 -5.47 14.56
CA ILE A 84 -2.63 -6.33 14.97
C ILE A 84 -2.46 -7.74 14.40
N ARG A 85 -3.02 -8.70 15.12
CA ARG A 85 -3.23 -10.07 14.65
C ARG A 85 -4.68 -10.47 14.85
N ILE A 86 -5.33 -10.91 13.78
CA ILE A 86 -6.66 -11.52 13.84
C ILE A 86 -6.50 -13.04 13.75
N SER A 87 -6.86 -13.76 14.81
CA SER A 87 -6.83 -15.22 14.86
C SER A 87 -8.21 -15.81 14.58
N THR A 88 -8.24 -17.01 13.99
CA THR A 88 -9.48 -17.71 13.63
C THR A 88 -9.58 -19.10 14.28
N ASP A 89 -10.78 -19.69 14.30
CA ASP A 89 -11.03 -21.04 14.83
C ASP A 89 -10.42 -22.17 14.00
N THR A 90 -9.96 -21.86 12.77
CA THR A 90 -9.22 -22.79 11.91
C THR A 90 -7.70 -22.66 12.05
N GLY A 91 -7.21 -21.76 12.91
CA GLY A 91 -5.77 -21.51 13.11
C GLY A 91 -5.12 -20.62 12.03
N ILE A 92 -5.90 -20.04 11.11
CA ILE A 92 -5.39 -19.04 10.17
C ILE A 92 -5.32 -17.70 10.89
N GLU A 93 -4.22 -16.97 10.67
CA GLU A 93 -3.99 -15.67 11.27
C GLU A 93 -3.67 -14.62 10.20
N GLY A 94 -4.27 -13.45 10.35
CA GLY A 94 -3.98 -12.26 9.54
C GLY A 94 -3.22 -11.23 10.33
N TRP A 95 -2.16 -10.69 9.75
CA TRP A 95 -1.35 -9.63 10.35
C TRP A 95 -1.51 -8.33 9.59
N ALA A 96 -1.53 -7.21 10.31
CA ALA A 96 -1.54 -5.88 9.72
C ALA A 96 -0.91 -4.85 10.66
N GLU A 97 -0.68 -3.66 10.12
CA GLU A 97 -0.20 -2.49 10.86
C GLU A 97 -1.32 -1.50 11.11
N SER A 98 -1.32 -0.92 12.30
CA SER A 98 -2.30 0.02 12.84
C SER A 98 -1.66 1.30 13.37
N THR A 99 -0.39 1.52 13.01
CA THR A 99 0.36 2.71 13.37
C THR A 99 -0.39 3.95 12.89
N LEU A 100 -0.59 4.91 13.79
CA LEU A 100 -1.00 6.28 13.49
C LEU A 100 -0.11 7.22 14.31
N GLU A 101 0.65 8.04 13.60
CA GLU A 101 1.52 9.05 14.16
C GLU A 101 0.74 10.00 15.06
N GLY A 102 1.36 10.44 16.16
CA GLY A 102 0.68 11.35 17.06
C GLY A 102 -0.35 10.67 17.98
N LYS A 103 -0.76 9.42 17.72
CA LYS A 103 -1.98 8.83 18.32
C LYS A 103 -1.81 7.36 18.73
N PRO A 104 -0.82 7.04 19.57
CA PRO A 104 -0.48 5.65 19.92
C PRO A 104 -1.54 4.89 20.73
N GLN A 105 -2.49 5.60 21.35
CA GLN A 105 -3.53 5.02 22.22
C GLN A 105 -4.92 5.03 21.57
N SER A 106 -5.19 6.00 20.70
CA SER A 106 -6.54 6.20 20.16
C SER A 106 -6.93 5.12 19.15
N VAL A 107 -5.99 4.68 18.31
CA VAL A 107 -6.25 3.61 17.33
C VAL A 107 -6.45 2.26 18.02
N PRO A 108 -5.63 1.85 19.01
CA PRO A 108 -5.90 0.63 19.76
C PRO A 108 -7.27 0.58 20.43
N ALA A 109 -7.72 1.68 21.02
CA ALA A 109 -9.06 1.76 21.62
C ALA A 109 -10.17 1.57 20.57
N ALA A 110 -10.03 2.18 19.38
CA ALA A 110 -10.98 1.97 18.28
C ALA A 110 -10.99 0.52 17.78
N ILE A 111 -9.83 -0.15 17.75
CA ILE A 111 -9.73 -1.58 17.40
C ILE A 111 -10.45 -2.45 18.43
N ASP A 112 -10.34 -2.14 19.73
CA ASP A 112 -11.03 -2.88 20.79
C ASP A 112 -12.57 -2.77 20.62
N GLU A 113 -13.08 -1.56 20.33
CA GLU A 113 -14.51 -1.35 20.05
C GLU A 113 -15.00 -2.13 18.82
N PHE A 114 -14.20 -2.20 17.75
CA PHE A 114 -14.53 -3.02 16.58
C PHE A 114 -14.41 -4.53 16.85
N THR A 115 -13.53 -4.93 17.76
CA THR A 115 -13.32 -6.33 18.14
C THR A 115 -14.59 -6.93 18.73
N ASP A 116 -15.32 -6.21 19.58
CA ASP A 116 -16.60 -6.64 20.14
C ASP A 116 -17.61 -7.09 19.06
N TYR A 117 -17.60 -6.41 17.90
CA TYR A 117 -18.43 -6.80 16.76
C TYR A 117 -17.85 -8.00 15.98
N LEU A 118 -16.52 -8.07 15.83
CA LEU A 118 -15.84 -9.04 14.95
C LEU A 118 -15.80 -10.46 15.53
N ILE A 119 -15.74 -10.63 16.85
CA ILE A 119 -15.69 -11.96 17.46
C ILE A 119 -16.89 -12.82 17.01
N GLY A 120 -16.59 -14.05 16.57
CA GLY A 120 -17.59 -15.00 16.08
C GLY A 120 -18.14 -14.67 14.68
N LYS A 121 -17.58 -13.68 13.96
CA LYS A 121 -17.93 -13.39 12.57
C LYS A 121 -17.04 -14.14 11.59
N ASP A 122 -17.53 -14.24 10.36
CA ASP A 122 -16.83 -14.86 9.24
C ASP A 122 -15.84 -13.87 8.59
N PRO A 123 -14.52 -14.03 8.76
CA PRO A 123 -13.56 -13.02 8.30
C PRO A 123 -13.53 -12.87 6.77
N LEU A 124 -14.07 -13.83 6.01
CA LEU A 124 -14.11 -13.76 4.55
C LEU A 124 -15.16 -12.76 4.04
N ARG A 125 -16.01 -12.21 4.91
CA ARG A 125 -16.98 -11.15 4.56
C ARG A 125 -16.35 -9.76 4.63
N ILE A 126 -15.17 -9.59 4.02
CA ILE A 126 -14.31 -8.39 4.09
C ILE A 126 -15.10 -7.09 3.83
N GLU A 127 -15.82 -7.02 2.71
CA GLU A 127 -16.65 -5.86 2.36
C GLU A 127 -17.71 -5.56 3.43
N HIS A 128 -18.38 -6.60 3.94
CA HIS A 128 -19.42 -6.42 4.94
C HIS A 128 -18.85 -5.87 6.24
N HIS A 129 -17.68 -6.35 6.69
CA HIS A 129 -17.03 -5.86 7.89
C HIS A 129 -16.54 -4.42 7.71
N TRP A 130 -15.97 -4.09 6.56
CA TRP A 130 -15.62 -2.71 6.23
C TRP A 130 -16.83 -1.79 6.31
N GLN A 131 -17.94 -2.16 5.66
CA GLN A 131 -19.18 -1.37 5.66
C GLN A 131 -19.80 -1.27 7.05
N GLN A 132 -19.78 -2.36 7.84
CA GLN A 132 -20.29 -2.32 9.21
C GLN A 132 -19.50 -1.34 10.06
N MET A 133 -18.17 -1.49 10.11
CA MET A 133 -17.31 -0.63 10.93
C MET A 133 -17.47 0.83 10.50
N TYR A 134 -17.40 1.12 9.20
CA TYR A 134 -17.53 2.49 8.71
C TYR A 134 -18.92 3.11 8.93
N ARG A 135 -20.00 2.38 8.63
CA ARG A 135 -21.36 2.95 8.63
C ARG A 135 -22.04 2.91 10.00
N SER A 136 -21.67 1.95 10.85
CA SER A 136 -22.27 1.76 12.17
C SER A 136 -21.56 2.50 13.29
N SER A 137 -20.41 3.14 13.04
CA SER A 137 -19.81 4.12 13.96
C SER A 137 -20.67 5.38 14.20
N PHE A 138 -21.83 5.50 13.53
CA PHE A 138 -22.73 6.65 13.54
C PHE A 138 -22.08 7.91 12.93
N PHE A 139 -21.05 8.45 13.58
CA PHE A 139 -20.11 9.40 12.99
C PHE A 139 -19.08 8.65 12.15
N ARG A 140 -19.00 8.99 10.87
CA ARG A 140 -18.15 8.30 9.90
C ARG A 140 -16.83 9.03 9.72
N GLY A 141 -15.78 8.29 9.38
CA GLY A 141 -14.44 8.86 9.16
C GLY A 141 -13.69 9.12 10.46
N GLY A 142 -12.78 10.09 10.41
CA GLY A 142 -11.85 10.40 11.51
C GLY A 142 -10.62 9.50 11.49
N ALA A 143 -9.45 10.09 11.73
CA ALA A 143 -8.15 9.43 11.55
C ALA A 143 -8.05 8.14 12.36
N HIS A 144 -8.55 8.13 13.60
CA HIS A 144 -8.47 6.96 14.48
C HIS A 144 -9.31 5.79 13.95
N ASN A 145 -10.57 6.04 13.61
CA ASN A 145 -11.48 5.00 13.12
C ASN A 145 -11.06 4.49 11.75
N MET A 146 -10.66 5.38 10.84
CA MET A 146 -10.22 4.96 9.51
C MET A 146 -8.91 4.17 9.56
N SER A 147 -8.00 4.50 10.48
CA SER A 147 -6.77 3.71 10.68
C SER A 147 -7.05 2.34 11.30
N ALA A 148 -7.96 2.26 12.27
CA ALA A 148 -8.41 0.98 12.83
C ALA A 148 -9.09 0.10 11.76
N ILE A 149 -9.98 0.68 10.94
CA ILE A 149 -10.62 -0.01 9.81
C ILE A 149 -9.57 -0.48 8.81
N ALA A 150 -8.56 0.34 8.52
CA ALA A 150 -7.50 -0.01 7.58
C ALA A 150 -6.71 -1.24 8.02
N ALA A 151 -6.25 -1.24 9.28
CA ALA A 151 -5.52 -2.37 9.86
C ALA A 151 -6.35 -3.65 9.81
N ILE A 152 -7.60 -3.59 10.28
CA ILE A 152 -8.52 -4.74 10.26
C ILE A 152 -8.75 -5.20 8.82
N ASN A 153 -8.97 -4.29 7.88
CA ASN A 153 -9.21 -4.63 6.47
C ASN A 153 -8.00 -5.34 5.84
N ALA A 154 -6.79 -4.87 6.11
CA ALA A 154 -5.55 -5.51 5.64
C ALA A 154 -5.39 -6.92 6.24
N ALA A 155 -5.61 -7.09 7.55
CA ALA A 155 -5.51 -8.39 8.20
C ALA A 155 -6.56 -9.40 7.67
N LEU A 156 -7.78 -8.93 7.35
CA LEU A 156 -8.80 -9.77 6.73
C LEU A 156 -8.42 -10.19 5.30
N TRP A 157 -7.76 -9.33 4.53
CA TRP A 157 -7.21 -9.69 3.22
C TRP A 157 -6.09 -10.73 3.34
N ASP A 158 -5.20 -10.58 4.33
CA ASP A 158 -4.16 -11.55 4.63
C ASP A 158 -4.75 -12.94 4.95
N ILE A 159 -5.78 -12.99 5.81
CA ILE A 159 -6.55 -14.22 6.12
C ILE A 159 -7.14 -14.81 4.84
N SER A 160 -7.72 -13.99 3.97
CA SER A 160 -8.38 -14.49 2.77
C SER A 160 -7.40 -15.12 1.79
N GLY A 161 -6.25 -14.48 1.54
CA GLY A 161 -5.19 -15.06 0.71
C GLY A 161 -4.68 -16.39 1.29
N LYS A 162 -4.42 -16.44 2.60
CA LYS A 162 -4.01 -17.67 3.31
C LYS A 162 -5.05 -18.78 3.25
N HIS A 163 -6.33 -18.44 3.43
CA HIS A 163 -7.45 -19.38 3.37
C HIS A 163 -7.60 -20.02 1.99
N TYR A 164 -7.44 -19.24 0.92
CA TYR A 164 -7.53 -19.73 -0.45
C TYR A 164 -6.21 -20.25 -1.02
N GLY A 165 -5.11 -20.14 -0.26
CA GLY A 165 -3.78 -20.59 -0.69
C GLY A 165 -3.20 -19.80 -1.86
N VAL A 166 -3.53 -18.50 -1.97
CA VAL A 166 -3.09 -17.63 -3.06
C VAL A 166 -2.62 -16.26 -2.55
N PRO A 167 -1.74 -15.57 -3.29
CA PRO A 167 -1.47 -14.15 -3.04
C PRO A 167 -2.76 -13.34 -3.03
N SER A 168 -2.91 -12.40 -2.10
CA SER A 168 -4.17 -11.65 -1.93
C SER A 168 -4.54 -10.84 -3.17
N TYR A 169 -3.56 -10.40 -3.97
CA TYR A 169 -3.83 -9.66 -5.23
C TYR A 169 -4.57 -10.52 -6.27
N MET A 170 -4.43 -11.84 -6.23
CA MET A 170 -5.18 -12.75 -7.11
C MET A 170 -6.69 -12.68 -6.84
N LEU A 171 -7.07 -12.47 -5.58
CA LEU A 171 -8.46 -12.34 -5.16
C LEU A 171 -9.04 -10.95 -5.51
N MET A 172 -8.18 -9.96 -5.75
CA MET A 172 -8.55 -8.60 -6.18
C MET A 172 -8.66 -8.43 -7.70
N GLY A 173 -8.50 -9.50 -8.49
CA GLY A 173 -8.61 -9.48 -9.94
C GLY A 173 -7.34 -9.93 -10.68
N GLY A 174 -6.27 -10.25 -9.95
CA GLY A 174 -4.99 -10.61 -10.55
C GLY A 174 -4.11 -9.39 -10.81
N ASN A 175 -2.81 -9.64 -10.94
CA ASN A 175 -1.82 -8.59 -11.15
C ASN A 175 -1.89 -8.04 -12.59
N VAL A 176 -1.76 -6.72 -12.73
CA VAL A 176 -1.67 -6.02 -14.03
C VAL A 176 -0.23 -5.58 -14.35
N ARG A 177 0.71 -5.97 -13.48
CA ARG A 177 2.16 -5.75 -13.57
C ARG A 177 2.88 -6.87 -12.81
N ASP A 178 4.16 -7.10 -13.10
CA ASP A 178 4.93 -8.19 -12.49
C ASP A 178 5.84 -7.73 -11.33
N LYS A 179 6.10 -6.42 -11.25
CA LYS A 179 6.95 -5.80 -10.23
C LYS A 179 6.47 -4.39 -9.89
N ILE A 180 6.78 -3.93 -8.69
CA ILE A 180 6.40 -2.62 -8.15
C ILE A 180 7.63 -1.70 -8.15
N ARG A 181 7.58 -0.60 -8.90
CA ARG A 181 8.64 0.43 -8.86
C ARG A 181 8.54 1.19 -7.54
N VAL A 182 9.67 1.42 -6.88
CA VAL A 182 9.74 2.12 -5.58
C VAL A 182 10.65 3.36 -5.63
N TYR A 183 10.39 4.32 -4.76
CA TYR A 183 11.29 5.44 -4.48
C TYR A 183 11.62 5.52 -2.99
N ALA A 184 12.79 6.06 -2.66
CA ALA A 184 13.31 6.15 -1.29
C ALA A 184 13.37 7.58 -0.76
N HIS A 185 13.45 7.72 0.56
CA HIS A 185 13.71 9.01 1.19
C HIS A 185 15.22 9.31 1.16
N TRP A 186 15.57 10.39 0.50
CA TRP A 186 16.95 10.88 0.41
C TRP A 186 16.96 12.35 0.01
N GLY A 187 17.86 13.12 0.64
CA GLY A 187 18.22 14.44 0.20
C GLY A 187 19.16 15.13 1.17
N ILE A 188 19.41 16.41 0.93
CA ILE A 188 20.35 17.23 1.68
C ILE A 188 19.59 18.08 2.69
N ARG A 189 19.80 17.83 3.99
CA ARG A 189 19.12 18.55 5.07
C ARG A 189 19.62 19.99 5.22
N ASP A 190 20.94 20.20 5.12
CA ASP A 190 21.58 21.49 5.21
C ASP A 190 22.91 21.46 4.44
N LEU A 191 23.52 22.62 4.23
CA LEU A 191 24.72 22.76 3.39
C LEU A 191 26.04 22.65 4.19
N SER A 192 26.02 22.12 5.41
CA SER A 192 27.24 21.80 6.15
C SER A 192 27.97 20.60 5.53
N ASP A 193 29.30 20.56 5.68
CA ASP A 193 30.11 19.45 5.14
C ASP A 193 29.68 18.09 5.73
N GLU A 194 29.28 18.06 6.99
CA GLU A 194 28.77 16.84 7.66
C GLU A 194 27.48 16.34 7.02
N ALA A 195 26.48 17.21 6.86
CA ALA A 195 25.20 16.84 6.24
C ALA A 195 25.37 16.42 4.77
N LEU A 196 26.29 17.05 4.04
CA LEU A 196 26.62 16.69 2.67
C LEU A 196 27.27 15.30 2.60
N GLU A 197 28.20 14.98 3.50
CA GLU A 197 28.84 13.65 3.55
C GLU A 197 27.83 12.55 3.91
N GLU A 198 27.01 12.76 4.94
CA GLU A 198 25.94 11.82 5.31
C GLU A 198 24.97 11.58 4.13
N SER A 199 24.62 12.65 3.41
CA SER A 199 23.77 12.56 2.22
C SER A 199 24.44 11.78 1.09
N ARG A 200 25.75 11.93 0.87
CA ARG A 200 26.50 11.14 -0.13
C ARG A 200 26.57 9.66 0.23
N ASP A 201 26.82 9.35 1.49
CA ASP A 201 26.89 7.96 1.97
C ASP A 201 25.55 7.25 1.84
N ARG A 202 24.46 7.93 2.23
CA ARG A 202 23.10 7.41 2.04
C ARG A 202 22.76 7.23 0.57
N LEU A 203 23.08 8.22 -0.29
CA LEU A 203 22.86 8.11 -1.73
C LEU A 203 23.57 6.88 -2.31
N THR A 204 24.86 6.72 -1.97
CA THR A 204 25.69 5.60 -2.44
C THR A 204 25.10 4.26 -2.04
N THR A 205 24.51 4.17 -0.84
CA THR A 205 23.83 2.96 -0.37
C THR A 205 22.56 2.67 -1.16
N LEU A 206 21.71 3.68 -1.36
CA LEU A 206 20.46 3.51 -2.11
C LEU A 206 20.73 3.22 -3.60
N GLN A 207 21.73 3.85 -4.22
CA GLN A 207 22.10 3.59 -5.61
C GLN A 207 22.52 2.13 -5.86
N LYS A 208 23.09 1.45 -4.86
CA LYS A 208 23.42 0.01 -4.96
C LYS A 208 22.18 -0.88 -5.09
N SER A 209 21.04 -0.44 -4.56
CA SER A 209 19.73 -1.10 -4.74
C SER A 209 19.04 -0.68 -6.06
N GLY A 210 19.63 0.24 -6.82
CA GLY A 210 19.16 0.66 -8.14
C GLY A 210 17.95 1.60 -8.12
N TYR A 211 17.70 2.32 -7.01
CA TYR A 211 16.64 3.32 -6.99
C TYR A 211 16.81 4.36 -8.11
N THR A 212 15.70 4.73 -8.71
CA THR A 212 15.61 5.75 -9.78
C THR A 212 14.69 6.90 -9.39
N GLY A 213 14.36 7.03 -8.10
CA GLY A 213 13.53 8.09 -7.57
C GLY A 213 13.82 8.34 -6.10
N TYR A 214 13.89 9.61 -5.72
CA TYR A 214 14.15 10.04 -4.35
C TYR A 214 13.21 11.16 -3.92
N LYS A 215 12.72 11.08 -2.67
CA LYS A 215 11.93 12.13 -2.04
C LYS A 215 12.73 12.84 -0.96
N SER A 216 12.73 14.17 -1.03
CA SER A 216 13.27 15.08 -0.03
C SER A 216 12.26 16.19 0.26
N GLY A 217 12.61 17.18 1.07
CA GLY A 217 11.76 18.31 1.40
C GLY A 217 12.55 19.41 2.09
N PRO A 218 12.01 20.63 2.15
CA PRO A 218 12.64 21.70 2.89
C PRO A 218 12.60 21.39 4.40
N PRO A 219 13.73 21.51 5.12
CA PRO A 219 13.82 21.16 6.53
C PRO A 219 13.15 22.22 7.42
N GLY A 220 12.80 21.81 8.64
CA GLY A 220 12.33 22.71 9.70
C GLY A 220 10.90 23.23 9.49
N THR A 221 10.60 24.34 10.16
CA THR A 221 9.32 25.06 10.06
C THR A 221 9.43 26.13 8.97
N TRP A 222 8.31 26.38 8.29
CA TRP A 222 8.18 27.40 7.24
C TRP A 222 6.95 28.24 7.52
N ARG A 223 7.05 29.55 7.29
CA ARG A 223 6.00 30.53 7.53
C ARG A 223 5.24 30.85 6.25
N ALA A 224 4.26 31.74 6.40
CA ALA A 224 3.54 32.32 5.27
C ALA A 224 4.45 32.98 4.21
N HIS A 225 5.59 33.51 4.64
CA HIS A 225 6.64 34.08 3.81
C HIS A 225 7.98 33.87 4.51
N GLU A 226 8.98 33.37 3.79
CA GLU A 226 10.34 33.17 4.27
C GLU A 226 11.29 34.22 3.66
N PRO A 227 12.39 34.60 4.33
CA PRO A 227 13.37 35.49 3.73
C PRO A 227 14.05 34.81 2.53
N PRO A 228 14.51 35.57 1.52
CA PRO A 228 15.15 35.01 0.33
C PRO A 228 16.27 34.01 0.64
N SER A 229 17.08 34.27 1.68
CA SER A 229 18.16 33.37 2.10
C SER A 229 17.72 31.96 2.47
N ARG A 230 16.50 31.81 3.02
CA ARG A 230 15.94 30.50 3.40
C ARG A 230 15.46 29.72 2.18
N ILE A 231 14.86 30.43 1.22
CA ILE A 231 14.47 29.88 -0.09
C ILE A 231 15.72 29.47 -0.86
N ASP A 232 16.71 30.36 -0.95
CA ASP A 232 18.00 30.12 -1.63
C ASP A 232 18.75 28.91 -1.06
N GLU A 233 18.72 28.71 0.26
CA GLU A 233 19.32 27.54 0.92
C GLU A 233 18.69 26.24 0.42
N PHE A 234 17.36 26.14 0.43
CA PHE A 234 16.64 24.97 -0.08
C PHE A 234 16.87 24.77 -1.58
N VAL A 235 16.77 25.84 -2.37
CA VAL A 235 17.00 25.79 -3.83
C VAL A 235 18.40 25.28 -4.14
N LYS A 236 19.43 25.80 -3.45
CA LYS A 236 20.81 25.34 -3.61
C LYS A 236 20.98 23.88 -3.22
N ALA A 237 20.40 23.43 -2.12
CA ALA A 237 20.42 22.02 -1.73
C ALA A 237 19.76 21.14 -2.81
N ALA A 238 18.61 21.57 -3.34
CA ALA A 238 17.89 20.83 -4.36
C ALA A 238 18.65 20.74 -5.69
N TYR A 239 19.24 21.83 -6.20
CA TYR A 239 20.08 21.77 -7.40
C TYR A 239 21.33 20.91 -7.16
N THR A 240 21.90 20.93 -5.95
CA THR A 240 23.01 20.02 -5.58
C THR A 240 22.55 18.55 -5.65
N MET A 241 21.35 18.23 -5.16
CA MET A 241 20.78 16.89 -5.29
C MET A 241 20.64 16.47 -6.76
N ARG A 242 20.10 17.35 -7.62
CA ARG A 242 19.99 17.12 -9.07
C ARG A 242 21.35 16.85 -9.72
N GLU A 243 22.37 17.65 -9.40
CA GLU A 243 23.73 17.44 -9.90
C GLU A 243 24.30 16.06 -9.51
N TRP A 244 23.99 15.56 -8.30
CA TRP A 244 24.54 14.30 -7.81
C TRP A 244 23.85 13.08 -8.41
N VAL A 245 22.54 13.16 -8.66
CA VAL A 245 21.77 12.01 -9.20
C VAL A 245 21.74 11.97 -10.72
N GLY A 246 22.00 13.10 -11.39
CA GLY A 246 21.96 13.22 -12.86
C GLY A 246 20.54 13.41 -13.41
N ASP A 247 20.42 13.38 -14.74
CA ASP A 247 19.18 13.76 -15.45
C ASP A 247 18.13 12.64 -15.52
N ASP A 248 18.54 11.38 -15.40
CA ASP A 248 17.67 10.21 -15.58
C ASP A 248 17.02 9.71 -14.28
N VAL A 249 17.31 10.36 -13.15
CA VAL A 249 16.79 10.00 -11.83
C VAL A 249 15.69 10.96 -11.41
N GLU A 250 14.58 10.45 -10.89
CA GLU A 250 13.47 11.26 -10.43
C GLU A 250 13.77 11.92 -9.08
N LEU A 251 13.40 13.18 -8.92
CA LEU A 251 13.43 13.91 -7.65
C LEU A 251 12.03 14.44 -7.33
N CYS A 252 11.60 14.22 -6.09
CA CYS A 252 10.32 14.68 -5.57
C CYS A 252 10.56 15.52 -4.33
N PHE A 253 9.76 16.57 -4.14
CA PHE A 253 9.88 17.46 -2.98
C PHE A 253 8.59 17.55 -2.19
N ASP A 254 8.61 17.09 -0.95
CA ASP A 254 7.51 17.11 0.00
C ASP A 254 7.63 18.36 0.88
N PHE A 255 6.65 19.27 0.76
CA PHE A 255 6.63 20.52 1.52
C PHE A 255 5.85 20.37 2.84
N HIS A 256 5.26 19.20 3.10
CA HIS A 256 4.57 18.83 4.35
C HIS A 256 3.43 19.77 4.76
N GLY A 257 2.86 20.52 3.82
CA GLY A 257 1.79 21.49 4.03
C GLY A 257 2.25 22.79 4.68
N LYS A 258 3.55 23.09 4.72
CA LYS A 258 4.10 24.17 5.56
C LYS A 258 4.06 25.56 4.93
N MET A 259 3.63 25.69 3.68
CA MET A 259 3.68 26.98 2.96
C MET A 259 2.28 27.56 2.74
N THR A 260 2.23 28.86 2.41
CA THR A 260 1.04 29.44 1.81
C THR A 260 1.04 29.22 0.30
N PRO A 261 -0.11 29.35 -0.39
CA PRO A 261 -0.15 29.22 -1.85
C PRO A 261 0.81 30.17 -2.59
N GLY A 262 1.05 31.37 -2.06
CA GLY A 262 1.97 32.33 -2.67
C GLY A 262 3.42 31.87 -2.59
N LEU A 263 3.86 31.48 -1.38
CA LEU A 263 5.22 30.99 -1.16
C LEU A 263 5.47 29.66 -1.89
N ALA A 264 4.49 28.75 -1.88
CA ALA A 264 4.58 27.49 -2.62
C ALA A 264 4.82 27.72 -4.12
N VAL A 265 4.09 28.66 -4.74
CA VAL A 265 4.28 29.03 -6.16
C VAL A 265 5.66 29.62 -6.39
N GLU A 266 6.15 30.49 -5.50
CA GLU A 266 7.49 31.07 -5.58
C GLU A 266 8.57 29.97 -5.55
N VAL A 267 8.58 29.14 -4.50
CA VAL A 267 9.55 28.04 -4.36
C VAL A 267 9.48 27.09 -5.54
N CYS A 268 8.27 26.69 -5.99
CA CYS A 268 8.09 25.84 -7.16
C CYS A 268 8.71 26.44 -8.44
N ASN A 269 8.63 27.76 -8.62
CA ASN A 269 9.21 28.43 -9.77
C ASN A 269 10.74 28.49 -9.74
N GLU A 270 11.34 28.60 -8.54
CA GLU A 270 12.81 28.56 -8.37
C GLU A 270 13.37 27.15 -8.67
N ILE A 271 12.62 26.11 -8.34
CA ILE A 271 13.05 24.71 -8.55
C ILE A 271 12.69 24.13 -9.93
N LYS A 272 11.97 24.85 -10.78
CA LYS A 272 11.43 24.31 -12.06
C LYS A 272 12.50 23.77 -13.01
N GLY A 273 13.72 24.31 -12.96
CA GLY A 273 14.83 23.86 -13.80
C GLY A 273 15.24 22.41 -13.55
N MET A 274 14.98 21.88 -12.34
CA MET A 274 15.26 20.49 -11.99
C MET A 274 14.22 19.49 -12.51
N ARG A 275 13.08 20.00 -13.00
CA ARG A 275 11.94 19.20 -13.48
C ARG A 275 11.55 18.11 -12.47
N PRO A 276 11.12 18.47 -11.24
CA PRO A 276 10.70 17.48 -10.25
C PRO A 276 9.62 16.55 -10.80
N MET A 277 9.66 15.28 -10.40
CA MET A 277 8.59 14.32 -10.72
C MET A 277 7.26 14.80 -10.14
N PHE A 278 7.31 15.31 -8.90
CA PHE A 278 6.22 16.05 -8.27
C PHE A 278 6.69 16.94 -7.10
N VAL A 279 5.85 17.89 -6.73
CA VAL A 279 5.87 18.53 -5.40
C VAL A 279 4.65 18.06 -4.60
N GLU A 280 4.90 17.54 -3.41
CA GLU A 280 3.92 16.97 -2.49
C GLU A 280 3.55 17.97 -1.40
N GLU A 281 2.27 17.97 -1.02
CA GLU A 281 1.69 18.77 0.08
C GLU A 281 2.23 20.22 0.10
N PRO A 282 2.10 21.01 -0.99
CA PRO A 282 2.62 22.38 -1.01
C PRO A 282 1.96 23.28 0.03
N VAL A 283 0.70 22.98 0.36
CA VAL A 283 -0.14 23.66 1.36
C VAL A 283 -1.02 22.59 2.01
N PRO A 284 -1.64 22.86 3.17
CA PRO A 284 -2.56 21.92 3.80
C PRO A 284 -3.75 21.56 2.88
N GLN A 285 -4.09 20.28 2.86
CA GLN A 285 -5.02 19.63 1.94
C GLN A 285 -6.51 19.95 2.16
N GLU A 286 -6.87 20.68 3.22
CA GLU A 286 -8.26 21.00 3.58
C GLU A 286 -8.94 21.91 2.54
N ASN A 287 -8.16 22.62 1.71
CA ASN A 287 -8.69 23.48 0.66
C ASN A 287 -8.21 23.04 -0.74
N PRO A 288 -8.97 22.16 -1.42
CA PRO A 288 -8.66 21.72 -2.78
C PRO A 288 -8.60 22.86 -3.82
N ASP A 289 -9.31 23.98 -3.61
CA ASP A 289 -9.25 25.13 -4.52
C ASP A 289 -7.89 25.86 -4.42
N ALA A 290 -7.29 25.88 -3.22
CA ALA A 290 -5.94 26.41 -3.02
C ALA A 290 -4.89 25.55 -3.72
N LEU A 291 -4.97 24.22 -3.56
CA LEU A 291 -4.11 23.27 -4.28
C LEU A 291 -4.23 23.44 -5.80
N LYS A 292 -5.46 23.51 -6.32
CA LYS A 292 -5.74 23.74 -7.74
C LYS A 292 -5.08 25.02 -8.25
N ARG A 293 -5.23 26.12 -7.52
CA ARG A 293 -4.63 27.41 -7.88
C ARG A 293 -3.11 27.31 -8.02
N ILE A 294 -2.44 26.49 -7.20
CA ILE A 294 -0.98 26.28 -7.30
C ILE A 294 -0.68 25.38 -8.52
N GLN A 295 -1.43 24.29 -8.71
CA GLN A 295 -1.27 23.36 -9.84
C GLN A 295 -1.36 24.07 -11.19
N GLU A 296 -2.21 25.10 -11.31
CA GLU A 296 -2.37 25.92 -12.52
C GLU A 296 -1.21 26.90 -12.77
N GLN A 297 -0.34 27.14 -11.79
CA GLN A 297 0.77 28.11 -11.86
C GLN A 297 2.16 27.45 -11.90
N VAL A 298 2.23 26.12 -11.80
CA VAL A 298 3.48 25.36 -11.69
C VAL A 298 3.61 24.39 -12.88
N PRO A 299 4.79 24.26 -13.51
CA PRO A 299 4.94 23.51 -14.77
C PRO A 299 5.13 21.99 -14.61
N PHE A 300 5.03 21.47 -13.39
CA PHE A 300 5.21 20.05 -13.07
C PHE A 300 4.09 19.56 -12.13
N PRO A 301 3.91 18.23 -11.97
CA PRO A 301 2.83 17.67 -11.17
C PRO A 301 2.89 18.11 -9.70
N LEU A 302 1.72 18.39 -9.12
CA LEU A 302 1.55 18.39 -7.67
C LEU A 302 0.96 17.06 -7.20
N ALA A 303 1.22 16.73 -5.95
CA ALA A 303 0.68 15.56 -5.26
C ALA A 303 0.10 15.92 -3.88
N THR A 304 -0.92 15.19 -3.45
CA THR A 304 -1.52 15.27 -2.10
C THR A 304 -2.23 13.97 -1.79
N GLY A 305 -2.49 13.69 -0.51
CA GLY A 305 -3.44 12.66 -0.12
C GLY A 305 -3.12 11.91 1.16
N GLU A 306 -1.92 12.07 1.72
CA GLU A 306 -1.48 11.32 2.91
C GLU A 306 -2.45 11.55 4.10
N ARG A 307 -3.04 12.74 4.17
CA ARG A 307 -3.96 13.18 5.24
C ARG A 307 -5.44 13.10 4.87
N LEU A 308 -5.77 12.56 3.68
CA LEU A 308 -7.15 12.33 3.25
C LEU A 308 -7.55 10.89 3.61
N LEU A 309 -8.66 10.75 4.34
CA LEU A 309 -8.95 9.52 5.08
C LEU A 309 -9.98 8.62 4.39
N SER A 310 -10.59 9.05 3.29
CA SER A 310 -11.66 8.28 2.66
C SER A 310 -11.98 8.73 1.24
N ARG A 311 -12.67 7.90 0.44
CA ARG A 311 -13.09 8.31 -0.92
C ARG A 311 -13.91 9.60 -0.96
N TRP A 312 -14.58 9.97 0.13
CA TRP A 312 -15.44 11.15 0.18
C TRP A 312 -14.61 12.43 0.24
N GLU A 313 -13.46 12.38 0.88
CA GLU A 313 -12.49 13.48 0.92
C GLU A 313 -11.72 13.54 -0.41
N PHE A 314 -11.26 12.38 -0.92
CA PHE A 314 -10.64 12.29 -2.24
C PHE A 314 -11.55 12.74 -3.38
N ARG A 315 -12.88 12.57 -3.26
CA ARG A 315 -13.84 12.98 -4.29
C ARG A 315 -13.64 14.43 -4.71
N GLU A 316 -13.50 15.35 -3.76
CA GLU A 316 -13.40 16.77 -4.10
C GLU A 316 -12.06 17.10 -4.79
N VAL A 317 -10.97 16.50 -4.34
CA VAL A 317 -9.63 16.64 -4.95
C VAL A 317 -9.62 16.08 -6.37
N ILE A 318 -10.23 14.91 -6.58
CA ILE A 318 -10.34 14.22 -7.88
C ILE A 318 -11.21 15.04 -8.84
N GLU A 319 -12.44 15.38 -8.43
CA GLU A 319 -13.42 16.06 -9.30
C GLU A 319 -12.94 17.45 -9.73
N LYS A 320 -12.22 18.16 -8.85
CA LYS A 320 -11.63 19.47 -9.18
C LYS A 320 -10.33 19.37 -9.97
N GLN A 321 -9.73 18.17 -10.04
CA GLN A 321 -8.36 17.92 -10.50
C GLN A 321 -7.38 18.88 -9.81
N ALA A 322 -7.49 18.96 -8.47
CA ALA A 322 -6.73 19.92 -7.66
C ALA A 322 -5.22 19.65 -7.68
N VAL A 323 -4.83 18.41 -7.94
CA VAL A 323 -3.45 17.95 -8.13
C VAL A 323 -3.41 16.94 -9.28
N SER A 324 -2.21 16.60 -9.76
CA SER A 324 -2.03 15.64 -10.86
C SER A 324 -1.87 14.19 -10.36
N LEU A 325 -1.32 14.02 -9.15
CA LEU A 325 -0.99 12.72 -8.56
C LEU A 325 -1.63 12.61 -7.17
N LEU A 326 -2.08 11.41 -6.80
CA LEU A 326 -2.75 11.18 -5.51
C LEU A 326 -1.94 10.22 -4.64
N GLN A 327 -1.84 10.54 -3.36
CA GLN A 327 -1.06 9.80 -2.36
C GLN A 327 -1.92 9.25 -1.21
N PRO A 328 -2.98 8.46 -1.48
CA PRO A 328 -3.74 7.83 -0.42
C PRO A 328 -2.86 6.90 0.41
N ASP A 329 -2.84 7.11 1.73
CA ASP A 329 -2.18 6.20 2.65
C ASP A 329 -3.08 5.00 2.96
N VAL A 330 -2.63 3.77 2.66
CA VAL A 330 -3.42 2.55 2.89
C VAL A 330 -3.75 2.33 4.37
N ALA A 331 -2.87 2.72 5.28
CA ALA A 331 -3.01 2.56 6.72
C ALA A 331 -3.98 3.59 7.32
N HIS A 332 -4.35 4.64 6.57
CA HIS A 332 -5.23 5.70 7.06
C HIS A 332 -6.51 5.89 6.24
N CYS A 333 -6.51 5.53 4.96
CA CYS A 333 -7.66 5.71 4.09
C CYS A 333 -8.72 4.60 4.20
N GLY A 334 -8.58 3.67 5.15
CA GLY A 334 -9.52 2.55 5.35
C GLY A 334 -9.10 1.23 4.69
N GLY A 335 -7.82 1.07 4.38
CA GLY A 335 -7.22 -0.22 4.00
C GLY A 335 -7.30 -0.54 2.50
N PRO A 336 -6.79 -1.72 2.10
CA PRO A 336 -6.66 -2.10 0.69
C PRO A 336 -7.97 -2.00 -0.11
N SER A 337 -9.10 -2.30 0.53
CA SER A 337 -10.42 -2.23 -0.12
C SER A 337 -10.81 -0.79 -0.48
N GLU A 338 -10.52 0.17 0.39
CA GLU A 338 -10.85 1.58 0.16
C GLU A 338 -9.84 2.26 -0.75
N LEU A 339 -8.55 1.97 -0.57
CA LEU A 339 -7.48 2.40 -1.46
C LEU A 339 -7.77 2.01 -2.92
N LYS A 340 -8.16 0.76 -3.19
CA LYS A 340 -8.52 0.33 -4.55
C LYS A 340 -9.72 1.11 -5.12
N ARG A 341 -10.71 1.44 -4.29
CA ARG A 341 -11.88 2.24 -4.75
C ARG A 341 -11.48 3.69 -5.05
N ILE A 342 -10.57 4.27 -4.29
CA ILE A 342 -9.98 5.59 -4.56
C ILE A 342 -9.21 5.55 -5.89
N ALA A 343 -8.34 4.55 -6.06
CA ALA A 343 -7.55 4.34 -7.28
C ALA A 343 -8.42 4.27 -8.53
N ASN A 344 -9.44 3.40 -8.51
CA ASN A 344 -10.37 3.22 -9.61
C ASN A 344 -11.19 4.49 -9.90
N TYR A 345 -11.46 5.32 -8.88
CA TYR A 345 -12.15 6.59 -9.11
C TYR A 345 -11.23 7.61 -9.78
N ALA A 346 -9.99 7.72 -9.30
CA ALA A 346 -8.96 8.60 -9.86
C ALA A 346 -8.62 8.26 -11.32
N GLU A 347 -8.66 6.98 -11.69
CA GLU A 347 -8.40 6.50 -13.05
C GLU A 347 -9.33 7.17 -14.07
N VAL A 348 -10.60 7.41 -13.72
CA VAL A 348 -11.59 8.08 -14.60
C VAL A 348 -11.21 9.53 -14.91
N TYR A 349 -10.40 10.16 -14.06
CA TYR A 349 -9.93 11.54 -14.20
C TYR A 349 -8.50 11.63 -14.74
N TYR A 350 -7.94 10.52 -15.21
CA TYR A 350 -6.55 10.39 -15.66
C TYR A 350 -5.50 10.69 -14.58
N GLN A 351 -5.89 10.63 -13.31
CA GLN A 351 -4.99 10.79 -12.19
C GLN A 351 -4.39 9.43 -11.82
N HIS A 352 -3.08 9.44 -11.59
CA HIS A 352 -2.35 8.27 -11.12
C HIS A 352 -2.23 8.31 -9.61
N ILE A 353 -2.20 7.12 -9.00
CA ILE A 353 -1.91 6.97 -7.58
C ILE A 353 -0.45 6.60 -7.35
N MET A 354 0.05 7.02 -6.21
CA MET A 354 1.35 6.68 -5.65
C MET A 354 1.17 6.59 -4.12
N PRO A 355 0.71 5.45 -3.58
CA PRO A 355 0.32 5.40 -2.18
C PRO A 355 1.43 5.85 -1.24
N HIS A 356 1.09 6.77 -0.34
CA HIS A 356 1.96 7.17 0.76
C HIS A 356 2.20 5.96 1.67
N CYS A 357 3.44 5.74 2.08
CA CYS A 357 3.82 4.66 2.98
C CYS A 357 5.10 4.99 3.75
N ALA A 358 5.03 6.01 4.60
CA ALA A 358 6.04 6.30 5.63
C ALA A 358 5.77 5.58 6.98
N ILE A 359 5.04 4.45 6.95
CA ILE A 359 4.53 3.75 8.13
C ILE A 359 5.44 2.57 8.52
N GLY A 360 5.25 1.41 7.89
CA GLY A 360 5.97 0.21 8.23
C GLY A 360 5.76 -0.92 7.22
N PRO A 361 6.41 -2.08 7.43
CA PRO A 361 6.46 -3.14 6.42
C PRO A 361 5.09 -3.76 6.13
N LEU A 362 4.21 -3.90 7.13
CA LEU A 362 2.88 -4.47 6.87
C LEU A 362 1.95 -3.47 6.18
N ALA A 363 2.11 -2.17 6.43
CA ALA A 363 1.47 -1.13 5.61
C ALA A 363 1.97 -1.17 4.16
N LEU A 364 3.29 -1.31 3.94
CA LEU A 364 3.84 -1.46 2.58
C LEU A 364 3.26 -2.69 1.86
N ALA A 365 3.14 -3.83 2.52
CA ALA A 365 2.50 -5.02 1.94
C ALA A 365 1.05 -4.75 1.51
N ALA A 366 0.32 -3.97 2.32
CA ALA A 366 -1.04 -3.56 2.03
C ALA A 366 -1.14 -2.56 0.85
N CYS A 367 -0.16 -1.65 0.69
CA CYS A 367 -0.02 -0.82 -0.51
C CYS A 367 0.22 -1.69 -1.74
N MET A 368 1.23 -2.56 -1.69
CA MET A 368 1.63 -3.40 -2.83
C MET A 368 0.51 -4.34 -3.30
N LEU A 369 -0.38 -4.77 -2.39
CA LEU A 369 -1.60 -5.50 -2.76
C LEU A 369 -2.44 -4.71 -3.76
N VAL A 370 -2.62 -3.41 -3.53
CA VAL A 370 -3.39 -2.55 -4.44
C VAL A 370 -2.54 -2.15 -5.65
N ASP A 371 -1.26 -1.83 -5.45
CA ASP A 371 -0.33 -1.49 -6.52
C ASP A 371 -0.21 -2.62 -7.54
N ALA A 372 -0.37 -3.88 -7.15
CA ALA A 372 -0.35 -5.00 -8.09
C ALA A 372 -1.54 -5.00 -9.05
N VAL A 373 -2.70 -4.45 -8.65
CA VAL A 373 -4.00 -4.72 -9.32
C VAL A 373 -4.66 -3.49 -9.96
N VAL A 374 -4.12 -2.29 -9.79
CA VAL A 374 -4.69 -1.06 -10.38
C VAL A 374 -3.84 -0.53 -11.53
N PRO A 375 -4.43 -0.17 -12.69
CA PRO A 375 -3.64 0.22 -13.86
C PRO A 375 -2.99 1.61 -13.70
N ASN A 376 -3.61 2.52 -12.94
CA ASN A 376 -3.14 3.88 -12.70
C ASN A 376 -2.14 4.02 -11.53
N PHE A 377 -1.49 2.93 -11.11
CA PHE A 377 -0.34 2.99 -10.20
C PHE A 377 0.90 3.53 -10.93
N LEU A 378 1.59 4.51 -10.33
CA LEU A 378 2.80 5.13 -10.87
C LEU A 378 4.08 4.63 -10.21
N ILE A 379 4.20 4.78 -8.89
CA ILE A 379 5.36 4.42 -8.09
C ILE A 379 4.97 4.30 -6.61
N GLN A 380 5.60 3.41 -5.86
CA GLN A 380 5.31 3.18 -4.44
C GLN A 380 6.38 3.85 -3.56
N GLU A 381 5.93 4.59 -2.54
CA GLU A 381 6.84 5.09 -1.51
C GLU A 381 7.39 3.93 -0.67
N GLN A 382 8.70 3.88 -0.50
CA GLN A 382 9.37 2.99 0.42
C GLN A 382 10.55 3.74 1.07
N VAL A 383 10.37 4.18 2.31
CA VAL A 383 11.32 5.05 3.04
C VAL A 383 12.78 4.57 2.93
N ASP A 384 13.02 3.26 3.05
CA ASP A 384 14.35 2.67 3.04
C ASP A 384 14.36 1.23 2.51
N ALA A 385 15.47 0.83 1.88
CA ALA A 385 15.68 -0.53 1.36
C ALA A 385 15.60 -1.61 2.46
N GLY A 386 15.94 -1.26 3.71
CA GLY A 386 15.89 -2.17 4.86
C GLY A 386 14.51 -2.29 5.54
N LEU A 387 13.45 -1.71 4.96
CA LEU A 387 12.11 -1.77 5.57
C LEU A 387 11.66 -3.22 5.77
N GLY A 388 11.28 -3.56 7.00
CA GLY A 388 10.93 -4.93 7.40
C GLY A 388 12.04 -5.73 8.05
N HIS A 389 13.29 -5.26 8.01
CA HIS A 389 14.41 -5.93 8.69
C HIS A 389 14.14 -6.07 10.21
N GLY A 390 14.34 -7.30 10.70
CA GLY A 390 14.10 -7.70 12.09
C GLY A 390 12.64 -7.76 12.52
N LEU A 391 11.67 -7.62 11.61
CA LEU A 391 10.25 -7.83 11.89
C LEU A 391 9.63 -8.87 10.94
N LEU A 392 10.10 -8.91 9.70
CA LEU A 392 9.79 -9.97 8.75
C LEU A 392 10.91 -11.03 8.77
N LYS A 393 10.53 -12.30 8.70
CA LYS A 393 11.51 -13.40 8.56
C LYS A 393 12.26 -13.35 7.24
N LYS A 394 11.57 -12.92 6.19
CA LYS A 394 12.14 -12.66 4.86
C LYS A 394 11.65 -11.30 4.36
N PRO A 395 12.41 -10.22 4.61
CA PRO A 395 12.13 -8.91 4.03
C PRO A 395 12.21 -8.92 2.51
N TRP A 396 11.58 -7.94 1.86
CA TRP A 396 11.73 -7.72 0.42
C TRP A 396 13.12 -7.21 0.08
N GLU A 397 13.55 -7.50 -1.13
CA GLU A 397 14.75 -6.92 -1.71
C GLU A 397 14.35 -5.93 -2.79
N VAL A 398 15.02 -4.78 -2.80
CA VAL A 398 14.89 -3.79 -3.87
C VAL A 398 15.98 -4.08 -4.90
N ILE A 399 15.55 -4.47 -6.10
CA ILE A 399 16.40 -4.85 -7.21
C ILE A 399 16.08 -3.93 -8.37
N ASP A 400 17.09 -3.17 -8.83
CA ASP A 400 16.93 -2.16 -9.88
C ASP A 400 15.77 -1.18 -9.61
N GLY A 401 15.60 -0.79 -8.34
CA GLY A 401 14.54 0.13 -7.92
C GLY A 401 13.12 -0.46 -7.96
N HIS A 402 13.00 -1.80 -7.94
CA HIS A 402 11.72 -2.50 -7.93
C HIS A 402 11.68 -3.57 -6.84
N ILE A 403 10.46 -3.90 -6.41
CA ILE A 403 10.14 -5.07 -5.60
C ILE A 403 9.34 -6.04 -6.47
N ASP A 404 9.76 -7.29 -6.54
CA ASP A 404 9.02 -8.33 -7.25
C ASP A 404 7.71 -8.69 -6.54
N LEU A 405 6.67 -9.03 -7.30
CA LEU A 405 5.45 -9.56 -6.70
C LEU A 405 5.69 -10.92 -6.04
N TRP A 406 5.01 -11.13 -4.92
CA TRP A 406 5.11 -12.38 -4.17
C TRP A 406 4.20 -13.46 -4.76
N ASP A 407 4.58 -14.72 -4.62
CA ASP A 407 3.80 -15.90 -5.02
C ASP A 407 3.20 -16.64 -3.81
N THR A 408 3.53 -16.20 -2.59
CA THR A 408 3.08 -16.81 -1.33
C THR A 408 1.64 -16.41 -0.96
N PRO A 409 0.90 -17.25 -0.20
CA PRO A 409 -0.44 -16.89 0.24
C PRO A 409 -0.50 -15.66 1.14
N GLY A 410 -1.59 -14.88 1.05
CA GLY A 410 -1.80 -13.71 1.91
C GLY A 410 -1.14 -12.45 1.38
N LEU A 411 -0.63 -11.59 2.27
CA LEU A 411 0.03 -10.32 1.91
C LEU A 411 1.50 -10.47 1.48
N GLY A 412 2.01 -11.69 1.35
CA GLY A 412 3.39 -11.91 0.90
C GLY A 412 4.44 -11.73 1.97
N VAL A 413 4.02 -11.68 3.23
CA VAL A 413 4.86 -11.43 4.40
C VAL A 413 4.77 -12.58 5.40
N GLU A 414 5.92 -12.95 5.95
CA GLU A 414 6.00 -13.83 7.11
C GLU A 414 6.59 -13.05 8.28
N ILE A 415 5.76 -12.78 9.28
CA ILE A 415 6.14 -12.06 10.49
C ILE A 415 7.04 -12.94 11.36
N ASP A 416 8.12 -12.36 11.89
CA ASP A 416 8.83 -12.93 13.02
C ASP A 416 8.02 -12.64 14.29
N GLU A 417 7.23 -13.64 14.72
CA GLU A 417 6.34 -13.50 15.87
C GLU A 417 7.12 -13.15 17.14
N ALA A 418 8.32 -13.70 17.35
CA ALA A 418 9.10 -13.43 18.55
C ALA A 418 9.55 -11.96 18.64
N GLU A 419 9.80 -11.33 17.49
CA GLU A 419 10.08 -9.89 17.40
C GLU A 419 8.81 -9.05 17.46
N ALA A 420 7.76 -9.45 16.75
CA ALA A 420 6.51 -8.71 16.63
C ALA A 420 5.70 -8.65 17.93
N THR A 421 5.83 -9.65 18.80
CA THR A 421 5.15 -9.69 20.11
C THR A 421 5.99 -9.11 21.24
N LYS A 422 7.17 -8.54 20.95
CA LYS A 422 7.91 -7.81 21.98
C LYS A 422 7.07 -6.64 22.46
N THR A 423 7.20 -6.32 23.74
CA THR A 423 6.73 -5.06 24.28
C THR A 423 7.93 -4.13 24.32
N TYR A 424 7.88 -3.06 23.53
CA TYR A 424 8.87 -2.01 23.64
C TYR A 424 8.69 -1.27 24.98
N ASP A 425 9.61 -1.49 25.92
CA ASP A 425 9.57 -0.96 27.30
C ASP A 425 10.33 0.37 27.48
N GLY A 426 10.37 1.21 26.44
CA GLY A 426 10.97 2.53 26.55
C GLY A 426 10.05 3.50 27.26
N GLU A 427 9.98 3.49 28.60
CA GLU A 427 9.13 4.40 29.39
C GLU A 427 7.67 4.46 28.86
N ALA A 428 7.05 3.29 28.74
CA ALA A 428 6.02 2.85 27.78
C ALA A 428 4.72 3.66 27.55
N TYR A 429 4.60 4.90 28.05
CA TYR A 429 3.64 5.94 27.62
C TYR A 429 4.16 7.36 27.98
N GLY A 430 5.41 7.69 27.64
CA GLY A 430 5.87 9.09 27.68
C GLY A 430 5.05 9.94 26.71
N TYR A 431 3.99 10.59 27.21
CA TYR A 431 3.05 11.48 26.50
C TYR A 431 3.72 12.49 25.55
N HIS A 432 5.01 12.78 25.73
CA HIS A 432 5.70 13.87 25.04
C HIS A 432 6.34 13.52 23.68
N LYS A 433 6.72 12.26 23.37
CA LYS A 433 7.47 11.96 22.12
C LYS A 433 6.62 11.47 20.94
N GLU A 434 5.58 10.70 21.19
CA GLU A 434 4.77 10.12 20.11
C GLU A 434 3.56 10.99 19.71
N LEU A 435 3.22 12.06 20.45
CA LEU A 435 2.06 12.93 20.16
C LEU A 435 2.31 13.99 19.05
N GLY A 436 3.34 13.81 18.23
CA GLY A 436 3.66 14.74 17.14
C GLY A 436 4.40 15.99 17.60
N GLY A 437 5.09 15.92 18.75
CA GLY A 437 5.98 16.97 19.28
C GLY A 437 5.31 18.32 19.56
N GLU A 438 6.12 19.31 19.91
CA GLU A 438 5.70 20.70 20.01
C GLU A 438 6.50 21.51 18.99
N TYR A 439 5.81 22.05 17.99
CA TYR A 439 6.41 22.80 16.90
C TYR A 439 5.99 24.25 16.99
N TYR A 440 6.98 25.13 17.05
CA TYR A 440 6.77 26.56 17.15
C TYR A 440 7.71 27.29 16.20
N TYR A 441 7.36 28.54 15.92
CA TYR A 441 8.29 29.45 15.29
C TYR A 441 9.09 30.23 16.34
N ASP A 442 10.41 30.10 16.33
CA ASP A 442 11.30 30.61 17.38
C ASP A 442 11.20 32.12 17.64
N ASN A 443 10.84 32.90 16.63
CA ASN A 443 10.80 34.36 16.70
C ASN A 443 9.55 34.93 17.40
N ASP A 444 8.41 34.23 17.41
CA ASP A 444 7.18 34.72 18.06
C ASP A 444 6.44 33.69 18.93
N GLY A 445 6.90 32.43 18.93
CA GLY A 445 6.32 31.35 19.73
C GLY A 445 4.95 30.85 19.25
N SER A 446 4.48 31.28 18.07
CA SER A 446 3.25 30.74 17.49
C SER A 446 3.45 29.27 17.06
N VAL A 447 2.37 28.48 17.14
CA VAL A 447 2.37 27.07 16.74
C VAL A 447 2.64 26.95 15.23
N ALA A 448 3.51 26.02 14.87
CA ALA A 448 3.75 25.62 13.49
C ALA A 448 3.07 24.29 13.20
N ASP A 449 2.75 24.06 11.92
CA ASP A 449 2.32 22.73 11.47
C ASP A 449 3.45 21.71 11.69
N TRP A 450 3.03 20.47 11.97
CA TRP A 450 3.90 19.34 12.31
C TRP A 450 4.93 19.01 11.21
#